data_AF-A0A2X2SSF9-F1
#
_entry.id   AF-A0A2X2SSF9-F1
#
_cell.length_a   1.000
_cell.length_b   1.000
_cell.length_c   1.000
_cell.angle_alpha   90.00
_cell.angle_beta   90.00
_cell.angle_gamma   90.00
#
_symmetry.space_group_name_H-M   'P 1'
#
loop_
_entity.id
_entity.type
_entity.pdbx_description
1 polymer ?
#
loop_
_entity_poly.entity_id
_entity_poly.type
_entity_poly.pdbx_seq_one_letter_code
_entity_poly.pdbx_strand_id
1 'polypeptide(L)'
;MNLEKWNEYHQNQTERDVSKLLHLFDEVLKMVVMYYGLQTIKEEFFSFTLYPVLNNKVKSLFEKFNNVFSQKMNYCIDKHYQLSKDKFKDVFTNIHHSQKGEEDTLQSLVMKEKKRMLSGRVWNLTQQYRTEIEMALDVAIHEGTPANQLTSVLKKYLQNPDTLFRKYRDKNGVLQFSQRAKEYRSGQGVYRSAYKNAERLARTEINIAYRTADIERWQSMDMIVGYEIKRSKHPHGCEICDMMKGIYPKSFVWVGNHPNCRCYMTPVFKKDIAGKEIYINPKLTEWIAQNENKIATAKSMPMFLWGIDRQSEGVSQRVIQAIQPFSRSTYVAFEPFSPVIIERLKKIKHNTDKQKLLQEIIDDERAKLVFQHKTNGAKTVLFDLHRGKGENLKNTLVMAKALNEKGKSVALLPEYDKIRSADAIVQFKEKLVIADFKYLKSKKINTLQKELHEGFEQASTIVLKLEKGNADLFVQSIEYLKRNERKIGDLILINKYDNILELSYKDINLGKYRKLVRGFF
;
A
#
# COMPACT_ATOMS: atom_id res chain seq x y z
N MET A 1 -15.44 -22.18 -12.41
CA MET A 1 -14.97 -21.39 -13.58
C MET A 1 -13.47 -21.15 -13.45
N ASN A 2 -12.67 -21.23 -14.53
CA ASN A 2 -11.21 -21.01 -14.39
C ASN A 2 -10.88 -19.52 -14.20
N LEU A 3 -9.65 -19.21 -13.79
CA LEU A 3 -9.20 -17.84 -13.47
C LEU A 3 -9.41 -16.84 -14.63
N GLU A 4 -9.16 -17.26 -15.87
CA GLU A 4 -9.33 -16.40 -17.04
C GLU A 4 -10.80 -16.05 -17.28
N LYS A 5 -11.70 -17.05 -17.21
CA LYS A 5 -13.13 -16.83 -17.37
C LYS A 5 -13.70 -15.92 -16.26
N TRP A 6 -13.16 -16.00 -15.03
CA TRP A 6 -13.52 -15.03 -13.97
C TRP A 6 -13.07 -13.61 -14.27
N ASN A 7 -11.89 -13.43 -14.86
CA ASN A 7 -11.42 -12.11 -15.28
C ASN A 7 -12.29 -11.56 -16.42
N GLU A 8 -12.67 -12.38 -17.39
CA GLU A 8 -13.62 -12.00 -18.46
C GLU A 8 -15.00 -11.64 -17.88
N TYR A 9 -15.50 -12.45 -16.93
CA TYR A 9 -16.75 -12.17 -16.22
C TYR A 9 -16.69 -10.83 -15.48
N HIS A 10 -15.61 -10.56 -14.75
CA HIS A 10 -15.36 -9.28 -14.08
C HIS A 10 -15.38 -8.10 -15.06
N GLN A 11 -14.69 -8.20 -16.20
CA GLN A 11 -14.68 -7.14 -17.22
C GLN A 11 -16.07 -6.88 -17.78
N ASN A 12 -16.81 -7.93 -18.14
CA ASN A 12 -18.18 -7.81 -18.64
C ASN A 12 -19.11 -7.17 -17.59
N GLN A 13 -18.95 -7.56 -16.33
CA GLN A 13 -19.75 -7.01 -15.24
C GLN A 13 -19.40 -5.54 -14.96
N THR A 14 -18.11 -5.18 -15.10
CA THR A 14 -17.64 -3.80 -14.98
C THR A 14 -18.31 -2.92 -16.04
N GLU A 15 -18.32 -3.33 -17.31
CA GLU A 15 -18.95 -2.55 -18.39
C GLU A 15 -20.47 -2.38 -18.18
N ARG A 16 -21.15 -3.43 -17.68
CA ARG A 16 -22.58 -3.34 -17.32
C ARG A 16 -22.82 -2.34 -16.20
N ASP A 17 -22.00 -2.36 -15.17
CA ASP A 17 -22.17 -1.48 -14.01
C ASP A 17 -21.77 -0.02 -14.33
N VAL A 18 -20.73 0.18 -15.14
CA VAL A 18 -20.38 1.49 -15.71
C VAL A 18 -21.56 2.04 -16.54
N SER A 19 -22.16 1.23 -17.41
CA SER A 19 -23.32 1.64 -18.21
C SER A 19 -24.52 2.08 -17.34
N LYS A 20 -24.81 1.33 -16.27
CA LYS A 20 -25.86 1.70 -15.29
C LYS A 20 -25.57 3.00 -14.56
N LEU A 21 -24.31 3.26 -14.21
CA LEU A 21 -23.90 4.52 -13.59
C LEU A 21 -24.08 5.69 -14.57
N LEU A 22 -23.71 5.48 -15.84
CA LEU A 22 -23.84 6.50 -16.87
C LEU A 22 -25.31 6.80 -17.24
N HIS A 23 -26.22 5.83 -17.08
CA HIS A 23 -27.66 6.07 -17.27
C HIS A 23 -28.21 7.15 -16.32
N LEU A 24 -27.61 7.33 -15.13
CA LEU A 24 -28.01 8.38 -14.19
C LEU A 24 -27.79 9.79 -14.77
N PHE A 25 -26.78 9.97 -15.63
CA PHE A 25 -26.56 11.24 -16.33
C PHE A 25 -27.71 11.54 -17.29
N ASP A 26 -28.17 10.52 -18.00
CA ASP A 26 -29.29 10.63 -18.94
C ASP A 26 -30.61 10.96 -18.20
N GLU A 27 -30.84 10.36 -17.03
CA GLU A 27 -31.99 10.67 -16.18
C GLU A 27 -31.97 12.11 -15.68
N VAL A 28 -30.83 12.59 -15.18
CA VAL A 28 -30.68 13.99 -14.75
C VAL A 28 -30.87 14.95 -15.91
N LEU A 29 -30.30 14.66 -17.08
CA LEU A 29 -30.47 15.49 -18.27
C LEU A 29 -31.95 15.64 -18.64
N LYS A 30 -32.70 14.54 -18.68
CA LYS A 30 -34.15 14.57 -18.97
C LYS A 30 -34.91 15.46 -17.98
N MET A 31 -34.58 15.36 -16.69
CA MET A 31 -35.21 16.17 -15.66
C MET A 31 -34.86 17.66 -15.79
N VAL A 32 -33.62 17.99 -16.12
CA VAL A 32 -33.21 19.38 -16.37
C VAL A 32 -33.94 19.94 -17.59
N VAL A 33 -33.99 19.20 -18.69
CA VAL A 33 -34.72 19.61 -19.92
C VAL A 33 -36.19 19.82 -19.63
N MET A 34 -36.81 18.96 -18.82
CA MET A 34 -38.20 19.13 -18.39
C MET A 34 -38.39 20.41 -17.56
N TYR A 35 -37.52 20.68 -16.57
CA TYR A 35 -37.61 21.92 -15.78
C TYR A 35 -37.40 23.17 -16.63
N TYR A 36 -36.52 23.07 -17.61
CA TYR A 36 -36.26 24.12 -18.58
C TYR A 36 -37.47 24.39 -19.48
N GLY A 37 -38.14 23.35 -19.98
CA GLY A 37 -39.34 23.49 -20.84
C GLY A 37 -40.53 24.21 -20.18
N LEU A 38 -40.47 24.42 -18.86
CA LEU A 38 -41.44 25.19 -18.09
C LEU A 38 -41.07 26.68 -17.94
N GLN A 39 -39.97 27.14 -18.53
CA GLN A 39 -39.49 28.53 -18.42
C GLN A 39 -39.79 29.33 -19.68
N THR A 40 -40.05 30.63 -19.51
CA THR A 40 -40.03 31.61 -20.60
C THR A 40 -38.65 32.26 -20.65
N ILE A 41 -38.00 32.16 -21.81
CA ILE A 41 -36.63 32.66 -22.01
C ILE A 41 -36.71 34.00 -22.70
N LYS A 42 -36.13 35.01 -22.06
CA LYS A 42 -36.17 36.41 -22.51
C LYS A 42 -34.79 36.98 -22.81
N GLU A 43 -33.73 36.28 -22.40
CA GLU A 43 -32.36 36.76 -22.45
C GLU A 43 -31.63 36.26 -23.70
N GLU A 44 -30.65 37.03 -24.16
CA GLU A 44 -29.84 36.69 -25.34
C GLU A 44 -28.88 35.52 -25.06
N PHE A 45 -28.46 35.30 -23.82
CA PHE A 45 -27.64 34.16 -23.40
C PHE A 45 -28.27 33.39 -22.25
N PHE A 46 -28.15 32.06 -22.27
CA PHE A 46 -28.68 31.22 -21.20
C PHE A 46 -27.64 30.93 -20.13
N SER A 47 -28.03 31.18 -18.88
CA SER A 47 -27.34 30.66 -17.70
C SER A 47 -28.37 30.36 -16.62
N PHE A 48 -28.16 29.28 -15.87
CA PHE A 48 -29.01 28.95 -14.74
C PHE A 48 -29.10 30.11 -13.74
N THR A 49 -28.04 30.89 -13.54
CA THR A 49 -28.05 32.02 -12.60
C THR A 49 -29.02 33.13 -12.99
N LEU A 50 -29.34 33.28 -14.28
CA LEU A 50 -30.34 34.24 -14.77
C LEU A 50 -31.78 33.80 -14.45
N TYR A 51 -31.98 32.54 -14.06
CA TYR A 51 -33.30 31.96 -13.76
C TYR A 51 -33.31 31.37 -12.35
N PRO A 52 -33.48 32.18 -11.28
CA PRO A 52 -33.29 31.74 -9.89
C PRO A 52 -34.12 30.51 -9.48
N VAL A 53 -35.39 30.45 -9.91
CA VAL A 53 -36.28 29.32 -9.62
C VAL A 53 -35.79 28.03 -10.29
N LEU A 54 -35.40 28.11 -11.57
CA LEU A 54 -34.81 26.98 -12.29
C LEU A 54 -33.47 26.57 -11.67
N ASN A 55 -32.62 27.53 -11.33
CA ASN A 55 -31.31 27.29 -10.71
C ASN A 55 -31.46 26.48 -9.41
N ASN A 56 -32.39 26.86 -8.54
CA ASN A 56 -32.62 26.17 -7.28
C ASN A 56 -33.13 24.74 -7.49
N LYS A 57 -34.04 24.53 -8.45
CA LYS A 57 -34.50 23.18 -8.83
C LYS A 57 -33.37 22.31 -9.36
N VAL A 58 -32.54 22.85 -10.26
CA VAL A 58 -31.38 22.15 -10.83
C VAL A 58 -30.34 21.88 -9.76
N LYS A 59 -30.04 22.83 -8.87
CA LYS A 59 -29.10 22.63 -7.75
C LYS A 59 -29.54 21.47 -6.85
N SER A 60 -30.81 21.45 -6.44
CA SER A 60 -31.37 20.36 -5.63
C SER A 60 -31.33 19.01 -6.35
N LEU A 61 -31.62 18.99 -7.67
CA LEU A 61 -31.51 17.78 -8.49
C LEU A 61 -30.07 17.25 -8.53
N PHE A 62 -29.09 18.13 -8.70
CA PHE A 62 -27.67 17.76 -8.76
C PHE A 62 -27.11 17.31 -7.40
N GLU A 63 -27.59 17.87 -6.30
CA GLU A 63 -27.27 17.38 -4.94
C GLU A 63 -27.78 15.94 -4.75
N LYS A 64 -29.03 15.66 -5.16
CA LYS A 64 -29.60 14.30 -5.13
C LYS A 64 -28.83 13.34 -6.05
N PHE A 65 -28.53 13.77 -7.27
CA PHE A 65 -27.75 12.99 -8.23
C PHE A 65 -26.36 12.64 -7.68
N ASN A 66 -25.63 13.60 -7.10
CA ASN A 66 -24.33 13.36 -6.50
C ASN A 66 -24.38 12.27 -5.43
N ASN A 67 -25.40 12.30 -4.57
CA ASN A 67 -25.59 11.31 -3.52
C ASN A 67 -25.91 9.93 -4.09
N VAL A 68 -26.87 9.83 -5.02
CA VAL A 68 -27.26 8.57 -5.66
C VAL A 68 -26.10 7.96 -6.45
N PHE A 69 -25.38 8.78 -7.22
CA PHE A 69 -24.23 8.34 -7.99
C PHE A 69 -23.11 7.82 -7.08
N SER A 70 -22.79 8.55 -6.01
CA SER A 70 -21.78 8.12 -5.02
C SER A 70 -22.16 6.80 -4.35
N GLN A 71 -23.43 6.63 -3.96
CA GLN A 71 -23.92 5.39 -3.36
C GLN A 71 -23.83 4.21 -4.33
N LYS A 72 -24.30 4.39 -5.58
CA LYS A 72 -24.22 3.35 -6.62
C LYS A 72 -22.78 3.01 -6.98
N MET A 73 -21.89 3.99 -7.03
CA MET A 73 -20.47 3.77 -7.27
C MET A 73 -19.86 2.90 -6.16
N ASN A 74 -20.11 3.25 -4.89
CA ASN A 74 -19.65 2.47 -3.75
C ASN A 74 -20.19 1.05 -3.78
N TYR A 75 -21.48 0.88 -4.11
CA TYR A 75 -22.08 -0.44 -4.30
C TYR A 75 -21.37 -1.25 -5.38
N CYS A 76 -21.04 -0.66 -6.53
CA CYS A 76 -20.29 -1.34 -7.60
C CYS A 76 -18.88 -1.75 -7.13
N ILE A 77 -18.17 -0.87 -6.42
CA ILE A 77 -16.86 -1.16 -5.83
C ILE A 77 -16.95 -2.36 -4.88
N ASP A 78 -17.88 -2.31 -3.92
CA ASP A 78 -18.07 -3.37 -2.92
C ASP A 78 -18.47 -4.70 -3.60
N LYS A 79 -19.37 -4.64 -4.60
CA LYS A 79 -19.78 -5.80 -5.39
C LYS A 79 -18.60 -6.46 -6.10
N HIS A 80 -17.74 -5.69 -6.75
CA HIS A 80 -16.58 -6.25 -7.45
C HIS A 80 -15.49 -6.75 -6.50
N TYR A 81 -15.34 -6.15 -5.33
CA TYR A 81 -14.52 -6.72 -4.26
C TYR A 81 -15.04 -8.11 -3.82
N GLN A 82 -16.37 -8.26 -3.64
CA GLN A 82 -16.98 -9.56 -3.34
C GLN A 82 -16.89 -10.54 -4.51
N LEU A 83 -16.93 -10.07 -5.75
CA LEU A 83 -16.77 -10.92 -6.92
C LEU A 83 -15.41 -11.66 -6.92
N SER A 84 -14.35 -11.01 -6.46
CA SER A 84 -13.05 -11.66 -6.27
C SER A 84 -13.09 -12.72 -5.15
N LYS A 85 -13.90 -12.51 -4.09
CA LYS A 85 -14.15 -13.51 -3.04
C LYS A 85 -14.86 -14.75 -3.59
N ASP A 86 -15.87 -14.56 -4.44
CA ASP A 86 -16.61 -15.66 -5.05
C ASP A 86 -15.74 -16.43 -6.04
N LYS A 87 -14.92 -15.72 -6.84
CA LYS A 87 -13.85 -16.34 -7.63
C LYS A 87 -12.96 -17.21 -6.76
N PHE A 88 -12.52 -16.68 -5.63
CA PHE A 88 -11.63 -17.42 -4.74
C PHE A 88 -12.28 -18.70 -4.21
N LYS A 89 -13.52 -18.61 -3.72
CA LYS A 89 -14.26 -19.79 -3.25
C LYS A 89 -14.39 -20.85 -4.34
N ASP A 90 -14.72 -20.46 -5.57
CA ASP A 90 -14.93 -21.38 -6.70
C ASP A 90 -13.61 -22.02 -7.20
N VAL A 91 -12.52 -21.25 -7.27
CA VAL A 91 -11.23 -21.75 -7.80
C VAL A 91 -10.43 -22.55 -6.75
N PHE A 92 -10.59 -22.23 -5.47
CA PHE A 92 -9.77 -22.80 -4.37
C PHE A 92 -10.59 -23.65 -3.40
N THR A 93 -11.73 -24.19 -3.82
CA THR A 93 -12.69 -25.00 -3.04
C THR A 93 -12.04 -26.11 -2.19
N ASN A 94 -10.98 -26.75 -2.69
CA ASN A 94 -10.31 -27.88 -2.03
C ASN A 94 -9.24 -27.47 -1.00
N ILE A 95 -9.06 -26.17 -0.76
CA ILE A 95 -8.03 -25.66 0.15
C ILE A 95 -8.71 -25.25 1.45
N HIS A 96 -8.73 -26.18 2.42
CA HIS A 96 -9.19 -25.94 3.78
C HIS A 96 -8.24 -24.97 4.51
N HIS A 97 -8.48 -23.66 4.36
CA HIS A 97 -7.93 -22.67 5.28
C HIS A 97 -9.03 -21.83 5.92
N SER A 98 -9.18 -22.03 7.22
CA SER A 98 -9.92 -21.19 8.14
C SER A 98 -9.24 -19.81 8.23
N GLN A 99 -9.80 -18.81 7.57
CA GLN A 99 -9.51 -17.41 7.87
C GLN A 99 -10.84 -16.69 8.10
N LYS A 100 -11.23 -16.65 9.37
CA LYS A 100 -12.36 -15.85 9.86
C LYS A 100 -11.83 -15.22 11.14
N GLY A 101 -11.43 -13.94 11.11
CA GLY A 101 -11.00 -13.30 12.35
C GLY A 101 -10.40 -11.90 12.26
N GLU A 102 -9.40 -11.64 11.41
CA GLU A 102 -8.56 -10.44 11.55
C GLU A 102 -8.48 -9.51 10.32
N GLU A 103 -9.06 -9.87 9.18
CA GLU A 103 -9.03 -9.04 7.96
C GLU A 103 -9.85 -7.74 8.07
N ASP A 104 -10.86 -7.66 8.95
CA ASP A 104 -11.91 -6.64 8.87
C ASP A 104 -11.51 -5.23 9.38
N THR A 105 -10.54 -5.10 10.29
CA THR A 105 -10.30 -3.81 10.99
C THR A 105 -9.41 -2.83 10.23
N LEU A 106 -8.26 -3.27 9.68
CA LEU A 106 -7.36 -2.44 8.86
C LEU A 106 -7.95 -2.14 7.47
N GLN A 107 -8.64 -3.13 6.87
CA GLN A 107 -9.36 -2.97 5.60
C GLN A 107 -10.47 -1.90 5.72
N SER A 108 -11.17 -1.84 6.86
CA SER A 108 -12.23 -0.84 7.07
C SER A 108 -11.72 0.61 7.08
N LEU A 109 -10.49 0.86 7.54
CA LEU A 109 -9.93 2.21 7.64
C LEU A 109 -9.41 2.71 6.29
N VAL A 110 -8.67 1.88 5.57
CA VAL A 110 -8.18 2.20 4.21
C VAL A 110 -9.33 2.34 3.22
N MET A 111 -10.35 1.47 3.33
CA MET A 111 -11.57 1.61 2.52
C MET A 111 -12.37 2.87 2.87
N LYS A 112 -12.42 3.29 4.15
CA LYS A 112 -13.08 4.54 4.55
C LYS A 112 -12.38 5.77 3.97
N GLU A 113 -11.06 5.84 4.00
CA GLU A 113 -10.31 6.95 3.38
C GLU A 113 -10.47 6.98 1.85
N LYS A 114 -10.41 5.82 1.18
CA LYS A 114 -10.67 5.73 -0.27
C LYS A 114 -12.10 6.16 -0.63
N LYS A 115 -13.10 5.74 0.16
CA LYS A 115 -14.52 6.16 -0.02
C LYS A 115 -14.68 7.68 0.19
N ARG A 116 -13.90 8.30 1.07
CA ARG A 116 -13.89 9.76 1.27
C ARG A 116 -13.22 10.51 0.10
N MET A 117 -12.13 10.01 -0.46
CA MET A 117 -11.50 10.63 -1.65
C MET A 117 -12.39 10.51 -2.89
N LEU A 118 -13.15 9.42 -2.99
CA LEU A 118 -14.09 9.18 -4.08
C LEU A 118 -15.24 10.22 -4.09
N SER A 119 -15.78 10.60 -2.93
CA SER A 119 -16.88 11.57 -2.87
C SER A 119 -16.47 12.95 -3.41
N GLY A 120 -15.25 13.41 -3.13
CA GLY A 120 -14.71 14.65 -3.71
C GLY A 120 -14.56 14.57 -5.24
N ARG A 121 -14.14 13.42 -5.78
CA ARG A 121 -14.03 13.21 -7.24
C ARG A 121 -15.40 13.17 -7.91
N VAL A 122 -16.38 12.51 -7.29
CA VAL A 122 -17.77 12.48 -7.79
C VAL A 122 -18.40 13.88 -7.73
N TRP A 123 -18.12 14.65 -6.68
CA TRP A 123 -18.58 16.03 -6.57
C TRP A 123 -18.08 16.91 -7.70
N ASN A 124 -16.77 16.91 -7.95
CA ASN A 124 -16.16 17.70 -9.03
C ASN A 124 -16.75 17.34 -10.40
N LEU A 125 -16.97 16.05 -10.62
CA LEU A 125 -17.58 15.56 -11.84
C LEU A 125 -19.02 16.06 -12.00
N THR A 126 -19.78 16.06 -10.92
CA THR A 126 -21.16 16.54 -10.91
C THR A 126 -21.23 18.04 -11.22
N GLN A 127 -20.28 18.84 -10.70
CA GLN A 127 -20.17 20.27 -11.04
C GLN A 127 -19.78 20.49 -12.50
N GLN A 128 -18.86 19.68 -13.02
CA GLN A 128 -18.49 19.69 -14.43
C GLN A 128 -19.73 19.43 -15.29
N TYR A 129 -20.49 18.37 -14.99
CA TYR A 129 -21.68 18.00 -15.75
C TYR A 129 -22.77 19.08 -15.75
N ARG A 130 -22.97 19.77 -14.61
CA ARG A 130 -23.92 20.90 -14.53
C ARG A 130 -23.53 22.02 -15.49
N THR A 131 -22.24 22.35 -15.52
CA THR A 131 -21.68 23.39 -16.40
C THR A 131 -21.82 22.98 -17.87
N GLU A 132 -21.58 21.71 -18.18
CA GLU A 132 -21.74 21.18 -19.54
C GLU A 132 -23.19 21.23 -20.01
N ILE A 133 -24.17 20.89 -19.15
CA ILE A 133 -25.60 21.01 -19.49
C ILE A 133 -25.99 22.46 -19.72
N GLU A 134 -25.50 23.38 -18.89
CA GLU A 134 -25.72 24.81 -19.06
C GLU A 134 -25.20 25.33 -20.41
N MET A 135 -23.98 24.95 -20.79
CA MET A 135 -23.40 25.27 -22.10
C MET A 135 -24.18 24.65 -23.25
N ALA A 136 -24.58 23.38 -23.10
CA ALA A 136 -25.32 22.66 -24.14
C ALA A 136 -26.71 23.28 -24.38
N LEU A 137 -27.40 23.71 -23.31
CA LEU A 137 -28.68 24.41 -23.41
C LEU A 137 -28.53 25.76 -24.10
N ASP A 138 -27.52 26.54 -23.76
CA ASP A 138 -27.23 27.83 -24.40
C ASP A 138 -27.03 27.68 -25.91
N VAL A 139 -26.23 26.69 -26.34
CA VAL A 139 -26.04 26.37 -27.76
C VAL A 139 -27.36 25.95 -28.41
N ALA A 140 -28.12 25.05 -27.79
CA ALA A 140 -29.36 24.54 -28.36
C ALA A 140 -30.44 25.63 -28.53
N ILE A 141 -30.49 26.61 -27.62
CA ILE A 141 -31.37 27.78 -27.70
C ILE A 141 -31.03 28.64 -28.92
N HIS A 142 -29.75 28.95 -29.08
CA HIS A 142 -29.28 29.77 -30.20
C HIS A 142 -29.48 29.08 -31.55
N GLU A 143 -29.33 27.75 -31.61
CA GLU A 143 -29.61 26.96 -32.81
C GLU A 143 -31.11 26.79 -33.11
N GLY A 144 -32.00 27.24 -32.22
CA GLY A 144 -33.45 27.07 -32.38
C GLY A 144 -33.89 25.60 -32.28
N THR A 145 -33.19 24.80 -31.48
CA THR A 145 -33.46 23.36 -31.37
C THR A 145 -34.89 23.12 -30.85
N PRO A 146 -35.72 22.35 -31.57
CA PRO A 146 -37.07 22.02 -31.12
C PRO A 146 -37.10 21.30 -29.77
N ALA A 147 -38.05 21.65 -28.91
CA ALA A 147 -38.15 21.11 -27.54
C ALA A 147 -38.23 19.56 -27.50
N ASN A 148 -38.90 18.95 -28.49
CA ASN A 148 -39.00 17.48 -28.62
C ASN A 148 -37.67 16.80 -29.02
N GLN A 149 -36.69 17.55 -29.52
CA GLN A 149 -35.37 17.04 -29.92
C GLN A 149 -34.27 17.39 -28.90
N LEU A 150 -34.55 18.32 -27.99
CA LEU A 150 -33.57 18.91 -27.08
C LEU A 150 -32.77 17.86 -26.30
N THR A 151 -33.43 16.91 -25.64
CA THR A 151 -32.74 15.83 -24.89
C THR A 151 -31.77 15.01 -25.76
N SER A 152 -32.18 14.67 -27.00
CA SER A 152 -31.35 13.87 -27.92
C SER A 152 -30.12 14.65 -28.38
N VAL A 153 -30.30 15.93 -28.71
CA VAL A 153 -29.23 16.84 -29.13
C VAL A 153 -28.24 17.08 -27.99
N LEU A 154 -28.74 17.44 -26.80
CA LEU A 154 -27.88 17.68 -25.63
C LEU A 154 -27.10 16.42 -25.25
N LYS A 155 -27.72 15.23 -25.31
CA LYS A 155 -27.01 13.96 -25.05
C LYS A 155 -25.82 13.78 -25.99
N LYS A 156 -25.98 14.07 -27.28
CA LYS A 156 -24.88 14.01 -28.26
C LYS A 156 -23.77 15.00 -27.94
N TYR A 157 -24.09 16.19 -27.44
CA TYR A 157 -23.10 17.19 -26.99
C TYR A 157 -22.36 16.74 -25.73
N LEU A 158 -23.07 16.23 -24.74
CA LEU A 158 -22.49 15.86 -23.44
C LEU A 158 -21.63 14.59 -23.50
N GLN A 159 -21.97 13.65 -24.40
CA GLN A 159 -21.20 12.42 -24.59
C GLN A 159 -19.94 12.61 -25.44
N ASN A 160 -19.93 13.60 -26.33
CA ASN A 160 -18.82 13.86 -27.25
C ASN A 160 -18.10 15.16 -26.86
N PRO A 161 -16.89 15.08 -26.29
CA PRO A 161 -16.18 16.22 -25.72
C PRO A 161 -15.84 17.32 -26.74
N ASP A 162 -15.88 17.05 -28.04
CA ASP A 162 -15.55 18.03 -29.08
C ASP A 162 -16.79 18.75 -29.65
N THR A 163 -17.97 18.15 -29.56
CA THR A 163 -19.21 18.73 -30.11
C THR A 163 -19.86 19.73 -29.17
N LEU A 164 -19.63 19.62 -27.86
CA LEU A 164 -20.11 20.60 -26.88
C LEU A 164 -19.47 21.99 -27.05
N PHE A 165 -18.25 22.04 -27.58
CA PHE A 165 -17.53 23.27 -27.89
C PHE A 165 -17.67 23.64 -29.36
N ARG A 166 -18.73 23.16 -30.03
CA ARG A 166 -19.00 23.56 -31.41
C ARG A 166 -19.45 25.02 -31.43
N LYS A 167 -19.09 25.73 -32.50
CA LYS A 167 -19.58 27.08 -32.75
C LYS A 167 -21.04 27.01 -33.20
N TYR A 168 -21.93 27.80 -32.60
CA TYR A 168 -23.30 28.00 -33.09
C TYR A 168 -23.33 29.14 -34.13
N ARG A 169 -24.34 29.17 -35.00
CA ARG A 169 -24.54 30.31 -35.91
C ARG A 169 -25.36 31.37 -35.21
N ASP A 170 -24.83 32.58 -35.11
CA ASP A 170 -25.56 33.72 -34.59
C ASP A 170 -26.64 34.21 -35.58
N LYS A 171 -27.40 35.24 -35.18
CA LYS A 171 -28.48 35.85 -36.00
C LYS A 171 -27.99 36.35 -37.38
N ASN A 172 -26.68 36.58 -37.53
CA ASN A 172 -26.04 37.04 -38.77
C ASN A 172 -25.37 35.89 -39.55
N GLY A 173 -25.53 34.64 -39.10
CA GLY A 173 -24.98 33.44 -39.72
C GLY A 173 -23.50 33.18 -39.39
N VAL A 174 -22.88 33.96 -38.49
CA VAL A 174 -21.46 33.82 -38.12
C VAL A 174 -21.30 32.77 -37.02
N LEU A 175 -20.27 31.92 -37.15
CA LEU A 175 -19.97 30.88 -36.18
C LEU A 175 -19.32 31.46 -34.92
N GLN A 176 -20.02 31.41 -33.78
CA GLN A 176 -19.57 31.90 -32.47
C GLN A 176 -19.49 30.77 -31.44
N PHE A 177 -18.52 30.84 -30.53
CA PHE A 177 -18.55 30.03 -29.31
C PHE A 177 -19.47 30.70 -28.28
N SER A 178 -20.18 29.91 -27.47
CA SER A 178 -20.81 30.46 -26.27
C SER A 178 -19.76 31.04 -25.34
N GLN A 179 -20.11 32.09 -24.59
CA GLN A 179 -19.19 32.76 -23.69
C GLN A 179 -18.58 31.78 -22.68
N ARG A 180 -19.39 30.87 -22.13
CA ARG A 180 -18.91 29.84 -21.21
C ARG A 180 -18.03 28.78 -21.87
N ALA A 181 -18.28 28.41 -23.13
CA ALA A 181 -17.40 27.51 -23.85
C ALA A 181 -16.00 28.12 -24.08
N LYS A 182 -15.90 29.45 -24.24
CA LYS A 182 -14.61 30.16 -24.30
C LYS A 182 -13.86 30.13 -22.97
N GLU A 183 -14.59 30.21 -21.86
CA GLU A 183 -14.04 30.25 -20.50
C GLU A 183 -13.70 28.86 -19.94
N TYR A 184 -14.35 27.82 -20.46
CA TYR A 184 -14.24 26.45 -19.94
C TYR A 184 -12.88 25.81 -20.22
N ARG A 185 -12.23 25.31 -19.17
CA ARG A 185 -10.94 24.61 -19.23
C ARG A 185 -10.98 23.37 -18.35
N SER A 186 -10.94 22.18 -18.94
CA SER A 186 -10.99 20.91 -18.19
C SER A 186 -9.70 20.59 -17.41
N GLY A 187 -8.60 21.30 -17.67
CA GLY A 187 -7.29 21.02 -17.08
C GLY A 187 -6.55 19.87 -17.79
N GLN A 188 -5.26 19.72 -17.50
CA GLN A 188 -4.42 18.70 -18.13
C GLN A 188 -4.79 17.28 -17.64
N GLY A 189 -4.99 16.34 -18.55
CA GLY A 189 -5.26 14.93 -18.22
C GLY A 189 -6.70 14.62 -17.75
N VAL A 190 -7.63 15.56 -17.95
CA VAL A 190 -9.06 15.44 -17.63
C VAL A 190 -9.86 15.58 -18.93
N TYR A 191 -10.80 14.66 -19.18
CA TYR A 191 -11.67 14.78 -20.35
C TYR A 191 -12.53 16.03 -20.24
N ARG A 192 -12.80 16.68 -21.37
CA ARG A 192 -13.73 17.81 -21.41
C ARG A 192 -15.16 17.42 -21.06
N SER A 193 -15.54 16.15 -21.26
CA SER A 193 -16.86 15.58 -20.97
C SER A 193 -16.87 14.89 -19.61
N ALA A 194 -17.83 15.30 -18.77
CA ALA A 194 -18.08 14.71 -17.46
C ALA A 194 -18.52 13.25 -17.59
N TYR A 195 -19.24 12.91 -18.67
CA TYR A 195 -19.64 11.54 -19.00
C TYR A 195 -18.41 10.63 -19.19
N LYS A 196 -17.41 11.09 -19.96
CA LYS A 196 -16.15 10.35 -20.16
C LYS A 196 -15.30 10.27 -18.89
N ASN A 197 -15.28 11.33 -18.09
CA ASN A 197 -14.64 11.29 -16.77
C ASN A 197 -15.34 10.30 -15.83
N ALA A 198 -16.66 10.16 -15.90
CA ALA A 198 -17.44 9.27 -15.04
C ALA A 198 -17.19 7.82 -15.43
N GLU A 199 -17.18 7.55 -16.74
CA GLU A 199 -16.80 6.27 -17.30
C GLU A 199 -15.40 5.84 -16.83
N ARG A 200 -14.41 6.75 -16.97
CA ARG A 200 -13.03 6.53 -16.52
C ARG A 200 -12.94 6.29 -15.01
N LEU A 201 -13.62 7.12 -14.21
CA LEU A 201 -13.64 7.01 -12.75
C LEU A 201 -14.20 5.65 -12.33
N ALA A 202 -15.41 5.33 -12.79
CA ALA A 202 -16.10 4.09 -12.47
C ALA A 202 -15.26 2.85 -12.81
N ARG A 203 -14.79 2.76 -14.06
CA ARG A 203 -13.98 1.63 -14.51
C ARG A 203 -12.68 1.49 -13.72
N THR A 204 -12.04 2.62 -13.40
CA THR A 204 -10.79 2.64 -12.62
C THR A 204 -11.01 2.12 -11.21
N GLU A 205 -11.97 2.70 -10.46
CA GLU A 205 -12.21 2.31 -9.07
C GLU A 205 -12.71 0.87 -8.93
N ILE A 206 -13.61 0.43 -9.81
CA ILE A 206 -14.11 -0.95 -9.84
C ILE A 206 -12.95 -1.93 -10.08
N ASN A 207 -12.08 -1.64 -11.04
CA ASN A 207 -10.94 -2.51 -11.34
C ASN A 207 -9.89 -2.51 -10.22
N ILE A 208 -9.64 -1.37 -9.57
CA ILE A 208 -8.77 -1.29 -8.39
C ILE A 208 -9.33 -2.21 -7.30
N ALA A 209 -10.62 -2.11 -6.98
CA ALA A 209 -11.25 -2.89 -5.92
C ALA A 209 -11.11 -4.40 -6.14
N TYR A 210 -11.41 -4.87 -7.35
CA TYR A 210 -11.28 -6.29 -7.70
C TYR A 210 -9.83 -6.79 -7.58
N ARG A 211 -8.87 -6.02 -8.09
CA ARG A 211 -7.43 -6.35 -8.06
C ARG A 211 -6.85 -6.33 -6.66
N THR A 212 -7.20 -5.34 -5.86
CA THR A 212 -6.80 -5.25 -4.45
C THR A 212 -7.28 -6.47 -3.68
N ALA A 213 -8.54 -6.86 -3.88
CA ALA A 213 -9.11 -8.05 -3.24
C ALA A 213 -8.37 -9.34 -3.64
N ASP A 214 -7.97 -9.47 -4.90
CA ASP A 214 -7.14 -10.60 -5.36
C ASP A 214 -5.78 -10.64 -4.64
N ILE A 215 -5.08 -9.51 -4.62
CA ILE A 215 -3.74 -9.39 -4.02
C ILE A 215 -3.78 -9.71 -2.53
N GLU A 216 -4.72 -9.12 -1.78
CA GLU A 216 -4.85 -9.32 -0.33
C GLU A 216 -4.99 -10.81 0.01
N ARG A 217 -5.81 -11.53 -0.76
CA ARG A 217 -5.97 -12.99 -0.58
C ARG A 217 -4.71 -13.73 -0.99
N TRP A 218 -4.15 -13.43 -2.15
CA TRP A 218 -2.98 -14.15 -2.63
C TRP A 218 -1.77 -13.96 -1.71
N GLN A 219 -1.60 -12.77 -1.13
CA GLN A 219 -0.55 -12.47 -0.15
C GLN A 219 -0.57 -13.45 1.02
N SER A 220 -1.76 -13.79 1.56
CA SER A 220 -1.90 -14.69 2.71
C SER A 220 -1.67 -16.19 2.39
N MET A 221 -1.55 -16.57 1.11
CA MET A 221 -1.49 -17.98 0.68
C MET A 221 -0.07 -18.47 0.42
N ASP A 222 0.43 -19.40 1.23
CA ASP A 222 1.81 -19.90 1.07
C ASP A 222 2.10 -20.53 -0.30
N MET A 223 1.12 -21.18 -0.94
CA MET A 223 1.32 -21.82 -2.25
C MET A 223 1.51 -20.83 -3.42
N ILE A 224 1.20 -19.55 -3.22
CA ILE A 224 1.35 -18.50 -4.22
C ILE A 224 2.68 -17.78 -3.95
N VAL A 225 3.41 -17.41 -5.01
CA VAL A 225 4.67 -16.64 -4.90
C VAL A 225 4.55 -15.20 -5.37
N GLY A 226 3.53 -14.93 -6.20
CA GLY A 226 3.33 -13.68 -6.87
C GLY A 226 2.15 -13.80 -7.83
N TYR A 227 2.11 -12.90 -8.79
CA TYR A 227 1.07 -12.89 -9.81
C TYR A 227 1.63 -12.43 -11.15
N GLU A 228 1.04 -12.93 -12.22
CA GLU A 228 1.37 -12.56 -13.59
C GLU A 228 0.39 -11.49 -14.06
N ILE A 229 0.89 -10.31 -14.40
CA ILE A 229 0.14 -9.24 -15.05
C ILE A 229 0.02 -9.56 -16.53
N LYS A 230 -1.21 -9.68 -17.01
CA LYS A 230 -1.56 -9.99 -18.41
C LYS A 230 -2.32 -8.84 -19.05
N ARG A 231 -2.02 -8.59 -20.32
CA ARG A 231 -2.77 -7.61 -21.12
C ARG A 231 -4.18 -8.12 -21.41
N SER A 232 -5.14 -7.19 -21.45
CA SER A 232 -6.47 -7.53 -21.96
C SER A 232 -6.40 -7.85 -23.46
N LYS A 233 -7.32 -8.68 -23.95
CA LYS A 233 -7.51 -9.00 -25.38
C LYS A 233 -8.01 -7.82 -26.24
N HIS A 234 -7.82 -6.58 -25.77
CA HIS A 234 -8.27 -5.38 -26.48
C HIS A 234 -7.28 -5.08 -27.63
N PRO A 235 -7.77 -4.83 -28.86
CA PRO A 235 -6.93 -4.80 -30.06
C PRO A 235 -5.88 -3.68 -30.07
N HIS A 236 -6.10 -2.58 -29.34
CA HIS A 236 -5.15 -1.47 -29.31
C HIS A 236 -3.99 -1.75 -28.35
N GLY A 237 -2.77 -1.70 -28.90
CA GLY A 237 -1.50 -1.67 -28.16
C GLY A 237 -1.48 -0.54 -27.13
N CYS A 238 -1.20 -0.84 -25.86
CA CYS A 238 -0.92 0.17 -24.85
C CYS A 238 0.50 -0.06 -24.35
N GLU A 239 1.40 0.87 -24.65
CA GLU A 239 2.83 0.75 -24.33
C GLU A 239 3.06 0.55 -22.83
N ILE A 240 2.34 1.28 -21.97
CA ILE A 240 2.44 1.11 -20.51
C ILE A 240 1.99 -0.30 -20.10
N CYS A 241 0.94 -0.84 -20.72
CA CYS A 241 0.51 -2.22 -20.45
C CYS A 241 1.48 -3.27 -20.99
N ASP A 242 2.12 -3.00 -22.13
CA ASP A 242 3.16 -3.87 -22.70
C ASP A 242 4.45 -3.86 -21.90
N MET A 243 4.76 -2.74 -21.27
CA MET A 243 5.87 -2.57 -20.35
C MET A 243 5.61 -3.34 -19.04
N MET A 244 4.39 -3.24 -18.50
CA MET A 244 4.03 -3.81 -17.19
C MET A 244 3.57 -5.28 -17.24
N LYS A 245 3.45 -5.91 -18.40
CA LYS A 245 3.15 -7.36 -18.47
C LYS A 245 4.32 -8.15 -17.89
N GLY A 246 4.07 -9.24 -17.18
CA GLY A 246 5.13 -10.04 -16.58
C GLY A 246 4.75 -10.57 -15.21
N ILE A 247 5.67 -11.28 -14.56
CA ILE A 247 5.45 -11.88 -13.24
C ILE A 247 6.03 -10.93 -12.18
N TYR A 248 5.26 -10.66 -11.12
CA TYR A 248 5.60 -9.73 -10.04
C TYR A 248 5.42 -10.37 -8.66
N PRO A 249 6.29 -10.03 -7.69
CA PRO A 249 6.21 -10.61 -6.35
C PRO A 249 4.98 -10.12 -5.60
N LYS A 250 4.56 -10.87 -4.58
CA LYS A 250 3.44 -10.51 -3.69
C LYS A 250 3.59 -9.16 -2.99
N SER A 251 4.82 -8.69 -2.80
CA SER A 251 5.12 -7.40 -2.18
C SER A 251 4.72 -6.23 -3.06
N PHE A 252 4.67 -6.41 -4.39
CA PHE A 252 4.13 -5.40 -5.28
C PHE A 252 2.61 -5.37 -5.13
N VAL A 253 2.01 -4.19 -5.01
CA VAL A 253 0.55 -4.03 -4.96
C VAL A 253 0.09 -3.37 -6.25
N TRP A 254 -0.22 -4.19 -7.25
CA TRP A 254 -0.63 -3.70 -8.56
C TRP A 254 -2.13 -3.39 -8.62
N VAL A 255 -2.47 -2.09 -8.62
CA VAL A 255 -3.85 -1.62 -8.73
C VAL A 255 -4.29 -1.34 -10.19
N GLY A 256 -3.35 -1.36 -11.13
CA GLY A 256 -3.56 -1.12 -12.55
C GLY A 256 -2.44 -0.27 -13.18
N ASN A 257 -2.27 -0.35 -14.50
CA ASN A 257 -1.17 0.35 -15.17
C ASN A 257 -1.43 1.84 -15.39
N HIS A 258 -2.68 2.16 -15.70
CA HIS A 258 -3.15 3.50 -16.03
C HIS A 258 -4.66 3.58 -15.80
N PRO A 259 -5.25 4.77 -15.71
CA PRO A 259 -6.69 4.92 -15.64
C PRO A 259 -7.37 4.23 -16.82
N ASN A 260 -8.54 3.64 -16.60
CA ASN A 260 -9.26 2.84 -17.60
C ASN A 260 -8.58 1.52 -18.01
N CYS A 261 -7.52 1.09 -17.31
CA CYS A 261 -6.80 -0.14 -17.64
C CYS A 261 -7.69 -1.39 -17.47
N ARG A 262 -7.75 -2.21 -18.52
CA ARG A 262 -8.50 -3.48 -18.59
C ARG A 262 -7.63 -4.73 -18.36
N CYS A 263 -6.33 -4.55 -18.17
CA CYS A 263 -5.41 -5.65 -17.89
C CYS A 263 -5.83 -6.39 -16.61
N TYR A 264 -5.42 -7.64 -16.48
CA TYR A 264 -5.78 -8.48 -15.34
C TYR A 264 -4.55 -9.22 -14.84
N MET A 265 -4.70 -9.92 -13.72
CA MET A 265 -3.64 -10.76 -13.19
C MET A 265 -4.13 -12.16 -12.87
N THR A 266 -3.20 -13.10 -12.88
CA THR A 266 -3.42 -14.49 -12.46
C THR A 266 -2.38 -14.87 -11.41
N PRO A 267 -2.75 -15.62 -10.36
CA PRO A 267 -1.81 -16.06 -9.34
C PRO A 267 -0.76 -17.00 -9.95
N VAL A 268 0.47 -16.93 -9.45
CA VAL A 268 1.57 -17.79 -9.84
C VAL A 268 1.89 -18.72 -8.67
N PHE A 269 1.80 -20.05 -8.90
CA PHE A 269 2.02 -21.03 -7.84
C PHE A 269 3.50 -21.40 -7.70
N LYS A 270 3.93 -21.70 -6.46
CA LYS A 270 5.28 -22.17 -6.14
C LYS A 270 5.74 -23.33 -7.05
N LYS A 271 4.85 -24.28 -7.31
CA LYS A 271 5.13 -25.46 -8.14
C LYS A 271 5.44 -25.11 -9.60
N ASP A 272 4.86 -24.03 -10.13
CA ASP A 272 4.97 -23.68 -11.56
C ASP A 272 6.32 -22.99 -11.87
N ILE A 273 6.97 -22.47 -10.82
CA ILE A 273 8.20 -21.69 -10.89
C ILE A 273 9.40 -22.36 -10.20
N ALA A 274 9.24 -23.58 -9.68
CA ALA A 274 10.30 -24.29 -8.99
C ALA A 274 11.56 -24.40 -9.90
N GLY A 275 12.68 -23.85 -9.45
CA GLY A 275 13.94 -23.85 -10.19
C GLY A 275 14.04 -22.82 -11.33
N LYS A 276 13.05 -21.95 -11.53
CA LYS A 276 13.08 -20.90 -12.56
C LYS A 276 13.42 -19.56 -11.94
N GLU A 277 14.36 -18.85 -12.55
CA GLU A 277 14.55 -17.43 -12.27
C GLU A 277 13.45 -16.61 -12.92
N ILE A 278 12.85 -15.73 -12.13
CA ILE A 278 11.80 -14.85 -12.60
C ILE A 278 12.37 -13.45 -12.71
N TYR A 279 12.46 -12.98 -13.94
CA TYR A 279 12.88 -11.64 -14.27
C TYR A 279 11.67 -10.75 -14.53
N ILE A 280 11.78 -9.50 -14.08
CA ILE A 280 10.84 -8.45 -14.45
C ILE A 280 10.98 -8.18 -15.94
N ASN A 281 9.90 -7.78 -16.59
CA ASN A 281 9.89 -7.49 -18.01
C ASN A 281 10.97 -6.47 -18.37
N PRO A 282 11.90 -6.80 -19.29
CA PRO A 282 13.00 -5.92 -19.69
C PRO A 282 12.55 -4.54 -20.15
N LYS A 283 11.35 -4.44 -20.74
CA LYS A 283 10.77 -3.14 -21.15
C LYS A 283 10.59 -2.19 -19.98
N LEU A 284 10.27 -2.70 -18.78
CA LEU A 284 10.15 -1.87 -17.59
C LEU A 284 11.52 -1.37 -17.14
N THR A 285 12.54 -2.23 -17.11
CA THR A 285 13.90 -1.82 -16.72
C THR A 285 14.52 -0.85 -17.72
N GLU A 286 14.31 -1.07 -19.02
CA GLU A 286 14.70 -0.13 -20.08
C GLU A 286 13.99 1.22 -19.94
N TRP A 287 12.68 1.22 -19.71
CA TRP A 287 11.93 2.46 -19.52
C TRP A 287 12.41 3.24 -18.29
N ILE A 288 12.72 2.56 -17.19
CA ILE A 288 13.26 3.20 -15.98
C ILE A 288 14.61 3.87 -16.30
N ALA A 289 15.52 3.14 -16.95
CA ALA A 289 16.84 3.66 -17.32
C ALA A 289 16.73 4.88 -18.25
N GLN A 290 15.82 4.84 -19.24
CA GLN A 290 15.61 5.96 -20.17
C GLN A 290 14.92 7.18 -19.55
N ASN A 291 14.25 7.03 -18.40
CA ASN A 291 13.44 8.08 -17.79
C ASN A 291 13.90 8.46 -16.37
N GLU A 292 15.13 8.10 -15.97
CA GLU A 292 15.69 8.35 -14.63
C GLU A 292 15.47 9.80 -14.15
N ASN A 293 15.86 10.79 -14.97
CA ASN A 293 15.69 12.20 -14.65
C ASN A 293 14.21 12.60 -14.46
N LYS A 294 13.31 12.03 -15.26
CA LYS A 294 11.87 12.30 -15.14
C LYS A 294 11.29 11.64 -13.90
N ILE A 295 11.77 10.46 -13.53
CA ILE A 295 11.35 9.73 -12.32
C ILE A 295 11.78 10.51 -11.08
N ALA A 296 13.03 11.00 -11.04
CA ALA A 296 13.55 11.78 -9.93
C ALA A 296 12.82 13.12 -9.73
N THR A 297 12.32 13.74 -10.80
CA THR A 297 11.68 15.07 -10.77
C THR A 297 10.15 15.04 -10.87
N ALA A 298 9.55 13.86 -10.94
CA ALA A 298 8.11 13.70 -11.15
C ALA A 298 7.28 14.25 -9.98
N LYS A 299 6.38 15.19 -10.29
CA LYS A 299 5.41 15.75 -9.33
C LYS A 299 4.17 14.88 -9.15
N SER A 300 3.85 14.05 -10.14
CA SER A 300 2.64 13.20 -10.15
C SER A 300 3.02 11.72 -10.15
N MET A 301 2.38 10.93 -9.30
CA MET A 301 2.62 9.50 -9.20
C MET A 301 1.97 8.73 -10.37
N PRO A 302 2.74 7.96 -11.16
CA PRO A 302 2.18 7.04 -12.14
C PRO A 302 1.26 6.00 -11.49
N MET A 303 0.17 5.62 -12.17
CA MET A 303 -0.85 4.74 -11.57
C MET A 303 -0.34 3.36 -11.18
N PHE A 304 0.59 2.78 -11.94
CA PHE A 304 1.18 1.48 -11.61
C PHE A 304 1.94 1.46 -10.28
N LEU A 305 2.20 2.63 -9.66
CA LEU A 305 2.85 2.78 -8.35
C LEU A 305 1.87 3.23 -7.24
N TRP A 306 0.57 3.35 -7.53
CA TRP A 306 -0.43 3.83 -6.56
C TRP A 306 -0.68 2.87 -5.40
N GLY A 307 -0.47 1.57 -5.58
CA GLY A 307 -0.67 0.58 -4.52
C GLY A 307 0.47 0.49 -3.50
N ILE A 308 1.59 1.16 -3.77
CA ILE A 308 2.77 1.16 -2.89
C ILE A 308 2.56 2.22 -1.80
N ASP A 309 2.18 1.80 -0.60
CA ASP A 309 1.72 2.68 0.48
C ASP A 309 2.87 3.16 1.38
N ARG A 310 3.54 4.23 0.95
CA ARG A 310 4.36 5.08 1.84
C ARG A 310 4.11 6.54 1.50
N GLN A 311 3.48 7.25 2.44
CA GLN A 311 3.06 8.65 2.29
C GLN A 311 4.23 9.65 2.15
N SER A 312 5.48 9.20 2.30
CA SER A 312 6.69 10.04 2.30
C SER A 312 7.73 9.70 1.22
N GLU A 313 7.46 8.75 0.32
CA GLU A 313 8.46 8.29 -0.66
C GLU A 313 8.23 8.82 -2.07
N GLY A 314 9.32 9.31 -2.69
CA GLY A 314 9.33 9.80 -4.07
C GLY A 314 9.16 8.69 -5.11
N VAL A 315 8.91 9.05 -6.38
CA VAL A 315 8.65 8.07 -7.46
C VAL A 315 9.81 7.07 -7.60
N SER A 316 11.06 7.50 -7.46
CA SER A 316 12.24 6.62 -7.53
C SER A 316 12.21 5.46 -6.51
N GLN A 317 11.83 5.74 -5.26
CA GLN A 317 11.77 4.72 -4.20
C GLN A 317 10.68 3.68 -4.48
N ARG A 318 9.52 4.13 -4.98
CA ARG A 318 8.44 3.23 -5.36
C ARG A 318 8.77 2.38 -6.58
N VAL A 319 9.52 2.91 -7.54
CA VAL A 319 10.05 2.13 -8.66
C VAL A 319 10.97 1.02 -8.15
N ILE A 320 11.89 1.32 -7.23
CA ILE A 320 12.79 0.32 -6.62
C ILE A 320 12.00 -0.80 -5.93
N GLN A 321 10.88 -0.47 -5.28
CA GLN A 321 9.99 -1.47 -4.66
C GLN A 321 9.24 -2.32 -5.69
N ALA A 322 8.77 -1.70 -6.78
CA ALA A 322 8.07 -2.40 -7.86
C ALA A 322 8.99 -3.38 -8.62
N ILE A 323 10.30 -3.11 -8.65
CA ILE A 323 11.29 -3.95 -9.32
C ILE A 323 12.08 -4.87 -8.39
N GLN A 324 11.66 -5.01 -7.13
CA GLN A 324 12.32 -5.95 -6.22
C GLN A 324 12.32 -7.37 -6.81
N PRO A 325 13.47 -8.06 -6.83
CA PRO A 325 13.53 -9.41 -7.38
C PRO A 325 12.61 -10.36 -6.61
N PHE A 326 12.18 -11.44 -7.27
CA PHE A 326 11.61 -12.59 -6.57
C PHE A 326 12.71 -13.16 -5.68
N SER A 327 12.75 -12.76 -4.41
CA SER A 327 13.78 -13.28 -3.53
C SER A 327 13.63 -14.80 -3.44
N ARG A 328 14.74 -15.53 -3.60
CA ARG A 328 14.80 -17.00 -3.46
C ARG A 328 14.52 -17.47 -2.03
N SER A 329 14.29 -16.56 -1.10
CA SER A 329 14.06 -16.82 0.31
C SER A 329 12.56 -16.81 0.62
N THR A 330 12.15 -17.79 1.40
CA THR A 330 10.84 -17.96 2.06
C THR A 330 10.36 -16.74 2.88
N TYR A 331 11.14 -15.66 2.95
CA TYR A 331 10.94 -14.48 3.77
C TYR A 331 10.12 -13.35 3.11
N VAL A 332 9.51 -13.55 1.94
CA VAL A 332 8.74 -12.49 1.25
C VAL A 332 7.34 -12.31 1.87
N ALA A 333 7.24 -11.43 2.87
CA ALA A 333 6.05 -10.61 3.21
C ALA A 333 6.24 -9.79 4.51
N PHE A 334 7.38 -9.87 5.18
CA PHE A 334 7.61 -9.10 6.39
C PHE A 334 8.81 -8.18 6.14
N GLU A 335 8.53 -6.96 5.69
CA GLU A 335 9.39 -5.89 6.19
C GLU A 335 9.26 -5.86 7.71
N PRO A 336 10.40 -5.72 8.40
CA PRO A 336 10.63 -6.35 9.69
C PRO A 336 9.77 -5.74 10.79
N PHE A 337 9.05 -6.62 11.48
CA PHE A 337 8.48 -6.39 12.79
C PHE A 337 9.02 -7.49 13.70
N SER A 338 9.75 -7.18 14.76
CA SER A 338 10.16 -8.19 15.75
C SER A 338 8.95 -9.01 16.27
N PRO A 339 7.75 -8.45 16.48
CA PRO A 339 6.57 -9.24 16.85
C PRO A 339 6.19 -10.29 15.81
N VAL A 340 6.30 -9.96 14.52
CA VAL A 340 5.93 -10.87 13.44
C VAL A 340 6.98 -11.96 13.23
N ILE A 341 8.27 -11.63 13.40
CA ILE A 341 9.34 -12.63 13.45
C ILE A 341 9.07 -13.59 14.62
N ILE A 342 8.74 -13.06 15.81
CA ILE A 342 8.42 -13.87 17.00
C ILE A 342 7.23 -14.79 16.73
N GLU A 343 6.13 -14.30 16.15
CA GLU A 343 4.97 -15.13 15.82
C GLU A 343 5.29 -16.22 14.80
N ARG A 344 6.08 -15.90 13.77
CA ARG A 344 6.50 -16.88 12.79
C ARG A 344 7.38 -17.96 13.41
N LEU A 345 8.32 -17.56 14.27
CA LEU A 345 9.14 -18.49 15.06
C LEU A 345 8.32 -19.39 15.97
N LYS A 346 7.19 -18.92 16.52
CA LYS A 346 6.25 -19.75 17.31
C LYS A 346 5.57 -20.82 16.46
N LYS A 347 5.27 -20.51 15.19
CA LYS A 347 4.59 -21.43 14.25
C LYS A 347 5.52 -22.51 13.69
N ILE A 348 6.83 -22.26 13.66
CA ILE A 348 7.83 -23.22 13.16
C ILE A 348 8.08 -24.32 14.20
N LYS A 349 7.96 -25.59 13.76
CA LYS A 349 8.15 -26.77 14.62
C LYS A 349 9.63 -27.08 14.85
N HIS A 350 10.46 -27.10 13.81
CA HIS A 350 11.85 -27.53 13.92
C HIS A 350 12.81 -26.37 14.19
N ASN A 351 13.77 -26.57 15.09
CA ASN A 351 14.76 -25.54 15.43
C ASN A 351 15.70 -25.20 14.26
N THR A 352 15.99 -26.16 13.37
CA THR A 352 16.77 -25.94 12.14
C THR A 352 16.12 -24.87 11.25
N ASP A 353 14.80 -24.94 11.09
CA ASP A 353 14.04 -24.00 10.26
C ASP A 353 13.97 -22.61 10.92
N LYS A 354 13.91 -22.56 12.25
CA LYS A 354 14.00 -21.29 13.01
C LYS A 354 15.35 -20.61 12.79
N GLN A 355 16.43 -21.39 12.85
CA GLN A 355 17.78 -20.87 12.61
C GLN A 355 17.96 -20.42 11.17
N LYS A 356 17.45 -21.20 10.20
CA LYS A 356 17.45 -20.82 8.79
C LYS A 356 16.72 -19.50 8.56
N LEU A 357 15.53 -19.32 9.16
CA LEU A 357 14.77 -18.07 9.06
C LEU A 357 15.58 -16.87 9.59
N LEU A 358 16.19 -17.00 10.77
CA LEU A 358 16.98 -15.92 11.36
C LEU A 358 18.25 -15.62 10.56
N GLN A 359 18.87 -16.65 9.98
CA GLN A 359 20.03 -16.50 9.11
C GLN A 359 19.66 -15.80 7.80
N GLU A 360 18.52 -16.15 7.18
CA GLU A 360 17.98 -15.46 6.00
C GLU A 360 17.76 -13.95 6.26
N ILE A 361 17.40 -13.55 7.49
CA ILE A 361 17.25 -12.12 7.85
C ILE A 361 18.61 -11.42 7.95
N ILE A 362 19.62 -12.09 8.51
CA ILE A 362 20.99 -11.55 8.55
C ILE A 362 21.58 -11.43 7.14
N ASP A 363 21.19 -12.34 6.25
CA ASP A 363 21.63 -12.38 4.86
C ASP A 363 20.79 -11.54 3.88
N ASP A 364 19.81 -10.80 4.38
CA ASP A 364 18.91 -9.99 3.56
C ASP A 364 19.65 -8.80 2.92
N GLU A 365 19.56 -8.69 1.60
CA GLU A 365 20.22 -7.65 0.80
C GLU A 365 19.67 -6.23 1.07
N ARG A 366 18.49 -6.10 1.66
CA ARG A 366 17.91 -4.80 2.06
C ARG A 366 18.61 -4.21 3.27
N ALA A 367 19.30 -5.03 4.06
CA ALA A 367 20.01 -4.54 5.25
C ALA A 367 21.38 -3.98 4.86
N LYS A 368 21.72 -2.80 5.37
CA LYS A 368 23.03 -2.21 5.16
C LYS A 368 24.08 -2.95 5.97
N LEU A 369 25.14 -3.45 5.33
CA LEU A 369 26.31 -3.97 6.02
C LEU A 369 27.02 -2.84 6.78
N VAL A 370 27.21 -3.02 8.09
CA VAL A 370 27.87 -2.06 8.97
C VAL A 370 29.26 -2.52 9.39
N PHE A 371 29.37 -3.77 9.84
CA PHE A 371 30.64 -4.38 10.25
C PHE A 371 30.77 -5.77 9.65
N GLN A 372 31.99 -6.14 9.29
CA GLN A 372 32.33 -7.47 8.79
C GLN A 372 33.55 -7.96 9.57
N HIS A 373 33.41 -9.11 10.20
CA HIS A 373 34.51 -9.74 10.93
C HIS A 373 35.51 -10.31 9.93
N LYS A 374 36.80 -10.11 10.23
CA LYS A 374 37.88 -10.31 9.25
C LYS A 374 38.10 -11.77 8.83
N THR A 375 37.79 -12.73 9.70
CA THR A 375 38.27 -14.12 9.52
C THR A 375 37.18 -15.20 9.56
N ASN A 376 36.02 -14.94 10.16
CA ASN A 376 34.99 -15.98 10.37
C ASN A 376 33.65 -15.67 9.66
N GLY A 377 33.62 -14.64 8.82
CA GLY A 377 32.42 -14.27 8.05
C GLY A 377 31.29 -13.62 8.85
N ALA A 378 31.40 -13.46 10.17
CA ALA A 378 30.36 -12.82 10.97
C ALA A 378 30.13 -11.37 10.54
N LYS A 379 28.86 -10.97 10.43
CA LYS A 379 28.50 -9.63 9.96
C LYS A 379 27.50 -8.94 10.86
N THR A 380 27.60 -7.61 10.90
CA THR A 380 26.60 -6.74 11.48
C THR A 380 25.87 -6.02 10.35
N VAL A 381 24.57 -6.21 10.28
CA VAL A 381 23.69 -5.53 9.32
C VAL A 381 22.70 -4.63 10.04
N LEU A 382 22.29 -3.55 9.39
CA LEU A 382 21.36 -2.54 9.91
C LEU A 382 20.22 -2.35 8.91
N PHE A 383 18.99 -2.55 9.37
CA PHE A 383 17.78 -2.25 8.60
C PHE A 383 17.36 -0.78 8.75
N ASP A 384 16.75 -0.22 7.72
CA ASP A 384 16.16 1.13 7.75
C ASP A 384 15.06 1.23 8.81
N LEU A 385 14.91 2.39 9.47
CA LEU A 385 13.95 2.66 10.56
C LEU A 385 14.29 2.02 11.93
N HIS A 386 15.52 1.57 12.19
CA HIS A 386 15.96 1.31 13.57
C HIS A 386 15.89 2.61 14.41
N ARG A 387 15.28 2.57 15.60
CA ARG A 387 15.15 3.79 16.43
C ARG A 387 16.51 4.23 16.93
N GLY A 388 16.64 5.55 17.04
CA GLY A 388 17.81 6.21 17.57
C GLY A 388 18.35 7.25 16.61
N LYS A 389 18.39 8.49 17.07
CA LYS A 389 19.24 9.55 16.50
C LYS A 389 20.20 10.00 17.60
N GLY A 390 21.43 10.32 17.24
CA GLY A 390 22.44 10.75 18.21
C GLY A 390 22.98 9.60 19.07
N GLU A 391 22.93 9.76 20.40
CA GLU A 391 23.68 8.94 21.34
C GLU A 391 23.19 7.48 21.45
N ASN A 392 21.88 7.23 21.35
CA ASN A 392 21.32 5.89 21.50
C ASN A 392 21.75 4.94 20.36
N LEU A 393 21.64 5.39 19.11
CA LEU A 393 22.10 4.60 17.96
C LEU A 393 23.61 4.35 18.04
N LYS A 394 24.39 5.35 18.46
CA LYS A 394 25.84 5.22 18.65
C LYS A 394 26.15 4.13 19.69
N ASN A 395 25.42 4.09 20.81
CA ASN A 395 25.58 3.08 21.85
C ASN A 395 25.24 1.66 21.34
N THR A 396 24.13 1.50 20.60
CA THR A 396 23.75 0.21 19.99
C THR A 396 24.80 -0.26 19.00
N LEU A 397 25.32 0.64 18.15
CA LEU A 397 26.39 0.33 17.20
C LEU A 397 27.70 -0.07 17.90
N VAL A 398 28.05 0.57 19.02
CA VAL A 398 29.21 0.17 19.83
C VAL A 398 29.05 -1.26 20.36
N MET A 399 27.87 -1.61 20.87
CA MET A 399 27.59 -2.97 21.34
C MET A 399 27.64 -3.99 20.19
N ALA A 400 27.02 -3.67 19.05
CA ALA A 400 27.03 -4.53 17.88
C ALA A 400 28.44 -4.74 17.32
N LYS A 401 29.29 -3.70 17.35
CA LYS A 401 30.71 -3.80 16.98
C LYS A 401 31.48 -4.74 17.91
N ALA A 402 31.33 -4.59 19.23
CA ALA A 402 31.97 -5.47 20.21
C ALA A 402 31.59 -6.94 19.99
N LEU A 403 30.31 -7.22 19.70
CA LEU A 403 29.84 -8.56 19.34
C LEU A 403 30.49 -9.07 18.04
N ASN A 404 30.53 -8.23 17.00
CA ASN A 404 31.11 -8.61 15.71
C ASN A 404 32.62 -8.89 15.81
N GLU A 405 33.37 -8.10 16.59
CA GLU A 405 34.79 -8.32 16.86
C GLU A 405 35.07 -9.62 17.62
N LYS A 406 34.09 -10.15 18.34
CA LYS A 406 34.13 -11.50 18.94
C LYS A 406 33.55 -12.57 18.00
N GLY A 407 33.39 -12.25 16.72
CA GLY A 407 32.96 -13.17 15.69
C GLY A 407 31.47 -13.52 15.73
N LYS A 408 30.62 -12.67 16.33
CA LYS A 408 29.17 -12.90 16.43
C LYS A 408 28.42 -12.05 15.41
N SER A 409 27.53 -12.67 14.65
CA SER A 409 26.65 -11.93 13.72
C SER A 409 25.54 -11.19 14.46
N VAL A 410 25.18 -10.02 13.94
CA VAL A 410 24.13 -9.15 14.50
C VAL A 410 23.29 -8.57 13.35
N ALA A 411 21.96 -8.61 13.46
CA ALA A 411 21.08 -7.81 12.63
C ALA A 411 20.31 -6.83 13.52
N LEU A 412 20.52 -5.53 13.35
CA LEU A 412 19.77 -4.48 14.04
C LEU A 412 18.44 -4.26 13.33
N LEU A 413 17.34 -4.52 14.04
CA LEU A 413 15.98 -4.57 13.50
C LEU A 413 15.28 -3.21 13.59
N PRO A 414 14.33 -2.88 12.71
CA PRO A 414 13.57 -1.63 12.79
C PRO A 414 12.70 -1.52 14.04
N GLU A 415 12.52 -0.31 14.52
CA GLU A 415 11.70 -0.02 15.70
C GLU A 415 10.65 1.05 15.36
N TYR A 416 9.42 0.88 15.85
CA TYR A 416 8.29 1.75 15.54
C TYR A 416 7.72 2.43 16.78
N ASP A 417 7.17 3.64 16.61
CA ASP A 417 6.93 4.50 17.77
C ASP A 417 5.88 4.01 18.78
N LYS A 418 5.04 3.07 18.36
CA LYS A 418 3.85 2.62 19.10
C LYS A 418 3.80 1.11 19.35
N ILE A 419 4.82 0.36 18.95
CA ILE A 419 4.83 -1.11 19.04
C ILE A 419 6.06 -1.54 19.82
N ARG A 420 5.88 -2.39 20.83
CA ARG A 420 7.00 -3.03 21.53
C ARG A 420 7.70 -3.96 20.55
N SER A 421 8.96 -3.66 20.25
CA SER A 421 9.85 -4.49 19.45
C SER A 421 11.13 -4.81 20.22
N ALA A 422 11.79 -5.88 19.77
CA ALA A 422 13.15 -6.22 20.15
C ALA A 422 14.11 -5.56 19.15
N ASP A 423 15.30 -5.22 19.65
CA ASP A 423 16.24 -4.36 18.93
C ASP A 423 17.05 -5.12 17.87
N ALA A 424 17.26 -6.43 18.05
CA ALA A 424 18.19 -7.16 17.20
C ALA A 424 17.96 -8.68 17.11
N ILE A 425 18.61 -9.30 16.13
CA ILE A 425 18.96 -10.72 16.11
C ILE A 425 20.47 -10.82 16.40
N VAL A 426 20.87 -11.72 17.30
CA VAL A 426 22.27 -11.91 17.72
C VAL A 426 22.61 -13.38 17.87
N GLN A 427 23.88 -13.73 17.69
CA GLN A 427 24.38 -15.07 17.97
C GLN A 427 24.68 -15.28 19.47
N PHE A 428 23.88 -16.12 20.12
CA PHE A 428 24.01 -16.60 21.50
C PHE A 428 24.35 -18.09 21.54
N LYS A 429 25.48 -18.48 22.16
CA LYS A 429 25.95 -19.89 22.25
C LYS A 429 25.75 -20.65 20.93
N GLU A 430 26.30 -20.10 19.85
CA GLU A 430 26.27 -20.61 18.47
C GLU A 430 24.90 -20.59 17.76
N LYS A 431 23.85 -20.06 18.39
CA LYS A 431 22.51 -19.96 17.81
C LYS A 431 22.07 -18.53 17.64
N LEU A 432 21.35 -18.22 16.57
CA LEU A 432 20.69 -16.94 16.40
C LEU A 432 19.46 -16.87 17.30
N VAL A 433 19.34 -15.76 18.01
CA VAL A 433 18.22 -15.44 18.90
C VAL A 433 17.80 -13.98 18.73
N ILE A 434 16.54 -13.70 19.03
CA ILE A 434 16.04 -12.32 19.13
C ILE A 434 16.50 -11.76 20.48
N ALA A 435 17.01 -10.53 20.47
CA ALA A 435 17.52 -9.86 21.65
C ALA A 435 17.16 -8.38 21.71
N ASP A 436 17.07 -7.88 22.94
CA ASP A 436 16.89 -6.47 23.28
C ASP A 436 18.23 -5.90 23.78
N PHE A 437 18.62 -4.70 23.33
CA PHE A 437 19.92 -4.08 23.57
C PHE A 437 19.78 -2.98 24.63
N LYS A 438 20.40 -3.19 25.79
CA LYS A 438 20.43 -2.21 26.87
C LYS A 438 21.85 -1.69 27.11
N TYR A 439 22.01 -0.38 27.05
CA TYR A 439 23.29 0.29 27.32
C TYR A 439 23.22 1.10 28.62
N LEU A 440 24.01 0.73 29.63
CA LEU A 440 24.00 1.39 30.93
C LEU A 440 25.37 1.98 31.29
N LYS A 441 25.38 3.32 31.40
CA LYS A 441 26.50 4.13 31.95
C LYS A 441 26.42 4.30 33.47
N SER A 442 25.24 4.09 34.05
CA SER A 442 24.93 4.37 35.46
C SER A 442 25.40 3.25 36.40
N LYS A 443 25.79 3.62 37.62
CA LYS A 443 26.02 2.68 38.75
C LYS A 443 24.77 2.45 39.61
N LYS A 444 23.64 3.07 39.30
CA LYS A 444 22.43 3.01 40.11
C LYS A 444 21.73 1.66 39.94
N ILE A 445 21.56 0.94 41.05
CA ILE A 445 20.93 -0.40 41.06
C ILE A 445 19.49 -0.38 40.53
N ASN A 446 18.69 0.63 40.91
CA ASN A 446 17.30 0.76 40.47
C ASN A 446 17.19 0.92 38.95
N THR A 447 18.17 1.58 38.32
CA THR A 447 18.22 1.72 36.85
C THR A 447 18.49 0.37 36.20
N LEU A 448 19.47 -0.39 36.70
CA LEU A 448 19.77 -1.72 36.17
C LEU A 448 18.59 -2.69 36.34
N GLN A 449 17.92 -2.69 37.50
CA GLN A 449 16.73 -3.49 37.74
C GLN A 449 15.60 -3.15 36.76
N LYS A 450 15.35 -1.86 36.51
CA LYS A 450 14.33 -1.40 35.56
C LYS A 450 14.64 -1.86 34.13
N GLU A 451 15.86 -1.62 33.64
CA GLU A 451 16.27 -1.97 32.27
C GLU A 451 16.24 -3.49 32.03
N LEU A 452 16.66 -4.29 33.02
CA LEU A 452 16.55 -5.74 32.95
C LEU A 452 15.08 -6.19 32.89
N HIS A 453 14.21 -5.60 33.71
CA HIS A 453 12.79 -5.93 33.69
C HIS A 453 12.15 -5.59 32.34
N GLU A 454 12.34 -4.37 31.85
CA GLU A 454 11.78 -3.91 30.56
C GLU A 454 12.33 -4.74 29.39
N GLY A 455 13.63 -5.02 29.37
CA GLY A 455 14.25 -5.84 28.32
C GLY A 455 13.70 -7.26 28.27
N PHE A 456 13.47 -7.92 29.42
CA PHE A 456 12.93 -9.29 29.44
C PHE A 456 11.44 -9.37 29.09
N GLU A 457 10.69 -8.28 29.26
CA GLU A 457 9.33 -8.16 28.73
C GLU A 457 9.34 -8.11 27.18
N GLN A 458 10.33 -7.45 26.58
CA GLN A 458 10.44 -7.25 25.14
C GLN A 458 11.04 -8.47 24.40
N ALA A 459 12.05 -9.12 24.97
CA ALA A 459 12.73 -10.27 24.37
C ALA A 459 13.06 -11.36 25.40
N SER A 460 13.24 -12.59 24.92
CA SER A 460 13.75 -13.69 25.76
C SER A 460 15.25 -13.57 26.07
N THR A 461 15.97 -12.72 25.33
CA THR A 461 17.41 -12.51 25.46
C THR A 461 17.68 -11.02 25.59
N ILE A 462 18.60 -10.64 26.48
CA ILE A 462 19.09 -9.27 26.58
C ILE A 462 20.57 -9.24 26.22
N VAL A 463 20.98 -8.29 25.39
CA VAL A 463 22.38 -7.84 25.28
C VAL A 463 22.54 -6.62 26.16
N LEU A 464 23.33 -6.73 27.22
CA LEU A 464 23.49 -5.68 28.22
C LEU A 464 24.94 -5.22 28.25
N LYS A 465 25.19 -3.95 27.92
CA LYS A 465 26.48 -3.31 28.15
C LYS A 465 26.48 -2.52 29.45
N LEU A 466 27.38 -2.90 30.36
CA LEU A 466 27.58 -2.27 31.67
C LEU A 466 28.96 -1.62 31.74
N GLU A 467 29.04 -0.30 31.50
CA GLU A 467 30.32 0.42 31.54
C GLU A 467 30.88 0.59 32.95
N LYS A 468 30.01 0.83 33.94
CA LYS A 468 30.40 1.15 35.31
C LYS A 468 29.90 0.13 36.35
N GLY A 469 29.30 -0.98 35.89
CA GLY A 469 28.77 -2.03 36.74
C GLY A 469 29.86 -2.87 37.41
N ASN A 470 29.49 -3.58 38.48
CA ASN A 470 30.33 -4.59 39.13
C ASN A 470 29.50 -5.84 39.43
N ALA A 471 30.16 -6.91 39.87
CA ALA A 471 29.52 -8.19 40.12
C ALA A 471 28.38 -8.10 41.15
N ASP A 472 28.59 -7.36 42.25
CA ASP A 472 27.59 -7.25 43.32
C ASP A 472 26.33 -6.52 42.84
N LEU A 473 26.48 -5.44 42.07
CA LEU A 473 25.37 -4.68 41.49
C LEU A 473 24.53 -5.55 40.56
N PHE A 474 25.19 -6.33 39.71
CA PHE A 474 24.51 -7.23 38.78
C PHE A 474 23.77 -8.35 39.52
N VAL A 475 24.45 -9.02 40.47
CA VAL A 475 23.85 -10.10 41.27
C VAL A 475 22.65 -9.60 42.06
N GLN A 476 22.76 -8.46 42.75
CA GLN A 476 21.63 -7.89 43.48
C GLN A 476 20.44 -7.54 42.57
N SER A 477 20.70 -7.11 41.34
CA SER A 477 19.65 -6.79 40.37
C SER A 477 18.92 -8.05 39.89
N ILE A 478 19.66 -9.13 39.58
CA ILE A 478 19.06 -10.42 39.21
C ILE A 478 18.27 -11.04 40.37
N GLU A 479 18.81 -11.01 41.59
CA GLU A 479 18.10 -11.52 42.78
C GLU A 479 16.86 -10.68 43.13
N TYR A 480 16.85 -9.39 42.81
CA TYR A 480 15.65 -8.56 42.90
C TYR A 480 14.58 -9.03 41.89
N LEU A 481 14.94 -9.26 40.63
CA LEU A 481 14.00 -9.80 39.64
C LEU A 481 13.43 -11.16 40.08
N LYS A 482 14.28 -12.07 40.59
CA LYS A 482 13.86 -13.40 41.08
C LYS A 482 12.88 -13.30 42.25
N ARG A 483 13.19 -12.46 43.26
CA ARG A 483 12.33 -12.25 44.44
C ARG A 483 10.96 -11.65 44.12
N ASN A 484 10.87 -10.88 43.04
CA ASN A 484 9.63 -10.25 42.59
C ASN A 484 8.95 -11.03 41.45
N GLU A 485 9.33 -12.31 41.25
CA GLU A 485 8.75 -13.21 40.23
C GLU A 485 8.73 -12.60 38.81
N ARG A 486 9.72 -11.76 38.50
CA ARG A 486 9.82 -11.12 37.18
C ARG A 486 10.41 -12.10 36.17
N LYS A 487 10.02 -11.92 34.91
CA LYS A 487 10.54 -12.71 33.78
C LYS A 487 12.05 -12.54 33.66
N ILE A 488 12.76 -13.66 33.49
CA ILE A 488 14.21 -13.73 33.30
C ILE A 488 14.47 -14.70 32.14
N GLY A 489 15.39 -14.30 31.26
CA GLY A 489 15.79 -15.09 30.10
C GLY A 489 17.30 -15.24 29.98
N ASP A 490 17.78 -15.41 28.74
CA ASP A 490 19.20 -15.47 28.42
C ASP A 490 19.82 -14.07 28.42
N LEU A 491 21.13 -13.96 28.67
CA LEU A 491 21.79 -12.68 28.81
C LEU A 491 23.21 -12.69 28.24
N ILE A 492 23.53 -11.70 27.40
CA ILE A 492 24.88 -11.42 26.91
C ILE A 492 25.38 -10.16 27.63
N LEU A 493 26.34 -10.32 28.54
CA LEU A 493 26.98 -9.20 29.22
C LEU A 493 28.17 -8.71 28.42
N ILE A 494 28.26 -7.38 28.25
CA ILE A 494 29.43 -6.70 27.70
C ILE A 494 29.97 -5.77 28.78
N ASN A 495 31.21 -5.97 29.21
CA ASN A 495 31.85 -5.10 30.20
C ASN A 495 32.47 -3.86 29.53
N LYS A 496 33.10 -2.98 30.32
CA LYS A 496 33.74 -1.75 29.81
C LYS A 496 34.92 -1.97 28.85
N TYR A 497 35.48 -3.18 28.83
CA TYR A 497 36.59 -3.58 27.97
C TYR A 497 36.12 -4.38 26.75
N ASP A 498 34.81 -4.43 26.49
CA ASP A 498 34.20 -5.21 25.40
C ASP A 498 34.46 -6.72 25.51
N ASN A 499 34.78 -7.21 26.72
CA ASN A 499 34.72 -8.64 27.00
C ASN A 499 33.25 -9.06 27.09
N ILE A 500 32.98 -10.29 26.66
CA ILE A 500 31.63 -10.82 26.53
C ILE A 500 31.45 -12.06 27.42
N LEU A 501 30.35 -12.10 28.19
CA LEU A 501 29.94 -13.26 28.97
C LEU A 501 28.50 -13.64 28.63
N GLU A 502 28.31 -14.89 28.21
CA GLU A 502 27.01 -15.43 27.84
C GLU A 502 26.43 -16.28 28.98
N LEU A 503 25.34 -15.80 29.59
CA LEU A 503 24.62 -16.44 30.68
C LEU A 503 23.30 -16.99 30.15
N SER A 504 23.10 -18.30 30.23
CA SER A 504 21.77 -18.86 29.92
C SER A 504 20.81 -18.70 31.09
N TYR A 505 19.51 -18.78 30.80
CA TYR A 505 18.46 -18.86 31.81
C TYR A 505 18.78 -19.94 32.86
N LYS A 506 19.31 -21.09 32.44
CA LYS A 506 19.72 -22.17 33.36
C LYS A 506 20.86 -21.74 34.27
N ASP A 507 21.85 -21.01 33.76
CA ASP A 507 22.98 -20.50 34.53
C ASP A 507 22.52 -19.50 35.61
N ILE A 508 21.51 -18.68 35.27
CA ILE A 508 20.90 -17.70 36.18
C ILE A 508 20.00 -18.39 37.21
N ASN A 509 19.16 -19.33 36.76
CA ASN A 509 18.19 -19.99 37.62
C ASN A 509 18.89 -20.85 38.68
N LEU A 510 19.91 -21.63 38.27
CA LEU A 510 20.72 -22.50 39.15
C LEU A 510 21.78 -21.75 39.97
N GLY A 511 21.86 -20.42 39.89
CA GLY A 511 22.81 -19.62 40.68
C GLY A 511 24.28 -19.68 40.22
N LYS A 512 24.59 -20.42 39.15
CA LYS A 512 25.96 -20.55 38.58
C LYS A 512 26.53 -19.21 38.14
N TYR A 513 25.66 -18.31 37.68
CA TYR A 513 26.03 -16.97 37.24
C TYR A 513 26.81 -16.15 38.28
N ARG A 514 26.60 -16.37 39.59
CA ARG A 514 27.29 -15.64 40.67
C ARG A 514 28.81 -15.81 40.61
N LYS A 515 29.29 -17.01 40.28
CA LYS A 515 30.74 -17.28 40.14
C LYS A 515 31.28 -16.72 38.83
N LEU A 516 30.53 -16.88 37.74
CA LEU A 516 30.92 -16.42 36.40
C LEU A 516 31.09 -14.90 36.35
N VAL A 517 30.17 -14.18 36.99
CA VAL A 517 30.15 -12.72 36.97
C VAL A 517 31.27 -12.11 37.84
N ARG A 518 31.67 -12.76 38.94
CA ARG A 518 32.79 -12.30 39.79
C ARG A 518 34.14 -12.28 39.07
N GLY A 519 34.36 -13.19 38.12
CA GLY A 519 35.58 -13.24 37.32
C GLY A 519 35.53 -12.42 36.03
N PHE A 520 34.44 -11.69 35.77
CA PHE A 520 34.17 -11.04 34.48
C PHE A 520 34.16 -9.50 34.53
N PHE A 521 33.69 -8.91 35.62
CA PHE A 521 33.61 -7.46 35.78
C PHE A 521 34.95 -6.80 36.13
#